data_AF-A0A6B3EF73-F1
#
_entry.id   AF-A0A6B3EF73-F1
#
_cell.length_a   1.000
_cell.length_b   1.000
_cell.length_c   1.000
_cell.angle_alpha   90.00
_cell.angle_beta   90.00
_cell.angle_gamma   90.00
#
_symmetry.space_group_name_H-M   'P 1'
#
loop_
_entity.id
_entity.type
_entity.pdbx_description
1 polymer ?
#
loop_
_entity_poly.entity_id
_entity_poly.type
_entity_poly.pdbx_seq_one_letter_code
_entity_poly.pdbx_strand_id
1 'polypeptide(L)'
;MTLSSGAHLRAPFDFDDPHFERRPYDAFTAYARSKTADVLLAVGIQRRWAEYGITANACAPGWIHTNLTRHLDQATMRAFGAMDEHGELVTPDYYKTPEQGAATTVLLAASPLLDGIGGRYFEDN
;
A
#
# COMPACT_ATOMS: atom_id res chain seq x y z
N MET A 1 -12.86 -2.60 1.15
CA MET A 1 -11.62 -1.82 1.25
C MET A 1 -10.50 -2.50 0.48
N THR A 2 -9.45 -1.76 0.10
CA THR A 2 -8.24 -2.29 -0.55
C THR A 2 -6.99 -1.92 0.26
N LEU A 3 -6.01 -2.84 0.31
CA LEU A 3 -4.74 -2.63 1.02
C LEU A 3 -3.65 -2.12 0.07
N SER A 4 -3.45 -0.81 0.10
CA SER A 4 -2.41 -0.09 -0.63
C SER A 4 -1.13 0.10 0.23
N SER A 5 -0.33 1.10 -0.11
CA SER A 5 0.93 1.50 0.56
C SER A 5 1.24 2.93 0.17
N GLY A 6 2.01 3.67 0.98
CA GLY A 6 2.57 4.97 0.59
C GLY A 6 3.40 4.91 -0.71
N ALA A 7 3.82 3.72 -1.14
CA ALA A 7 4.47 3.52 -2.45
C ALA A 7 3.60 3.95 -3.64
N HIS A 8 2.26 4.01 -3.51
CA HIS A 8 1.39 4.49 -4.60
C HIS A 8 1.72 5.92 -5.06
N LEU A 9 2.29 6.75 -4.17
CA LEU A 9 2.73 8.11 -4.51
C LEU A 9 3.95 8.14 -5.43
N ARG A 10 4.66 7.01 -5.61
CA ARG A 10 5.91 6.96 -6.37
C ARG A 10 5.71 6.71 -7.87
N ALA A 11 4.57 6.14 -8.28
CA ALA A 11 4.31 5.88 -9.69
C ALA A 11 2.81 5.82 -10.00
N PRO A 12 2.36 6.49 -11.09
CA PRO A 12 0.99 6.33 -11.58
C PRO A 12 0.81 4.94 -12.19
N PHE A 13 -0.42 4.42 -12.13
CA PHE A 13 -0.77 3.20 -12.86
C PHE A 13 -0.70 3.45 -14.37
N ASP A 14 -0.19 2.48 -15.10
CA ASP A 14 -0.06 2.54 -16.56
C ASP A 14 -1.08 1.58 -17.18
N PHE A 15 -2.12 2.17 -17.77
CA PHE A 15 -3.21 1.41 -18.40
C PHE A 15 -2.81 0.81 -19.75
N ASP A 16 -1.80 1.37 -20.41
CA ASP A 16 -1.36 0.93 -21.74
C ASP A 16 -0.34 -0.22 -21.66
N ASP A 17 0.38 -0.32 -20.54
CA ASP A 17 1.37 -1.37 -20.30
C ASP A 17 1.43 -1.82 -18.82
N PRO A 18 0.35 -2.40 -18.27
CA PRO A 18 0.28 -2.78 -16.86
C PRO A 18 1.26 -3.90 -16.48
N HIS A 19 1.69 -4.69 -17.46
CA HIS A 19 2.52 -5.89 -17.27
C HIS A 19 3.96 -5.74 -17.75
N PHE A 20 4.41 -4.52 -18.09
CA PHE A 20 5.78 -4.25 -18.55
C PHE A 20 6.16 -5.06 -19.81
N GLU A 21 5.21 -5.26 -20.73
CA GLU A 21 5.45 -5.96 -22.00
C GLU A 21 6.26 -5.11 -22.98
N ARG A 22 6.22 -3.78 -22.81
CA ARG A 22 6.81 -2.81 -23.75
C ARG A 22 8.03 -2.07 -23.19
N ARG A 23 8.50 -2.44 -21.99
CA ARG A 23 9.62 -1.81 -21.29
C ARG A 23 10.30 -2.79 -20.33
N PRO A 24 11.54 -2.52 -19.90
CA PRO A 24 12.17 -3.33 -18.86
C PRO A 24 11.36 -3.32 -17.56
N TYR A 25 11.27 -4.48 -16.92
CA TYR A 25 10.67 -4.62 -15.60
C TYR A 25 11.53 -3.93 -14.54
N ASP A 26 10.87 -3.17 -13.66
CA ASP A 26 11.46 -2.61 -12.44
C ASP A 26 10.58 -3.00 -11.26
N ALA A 27 11.15 -3.62 -10.23
CA ALA A 27 10.37 -4.18 -9.12
C ALA A 27 9.71 -3.08 -8.27
N PHE A 28 10.38 -1.95 -8.06
CA PHE A 28 9.88 -0.84 -7.23
C PHE A 28 8.79 -0.05 -7.96
N THR A 29 9.10 0.41 -9.16
CA THR A 29 8.29 0.26 -10.39
C THR A 29 6.90 -0.36 -10.24
N ALA A 30 6.90 -1.67 -10.46
CA ALA A 30 5.74 -2.53 -10.46
C ALA A 30 5.00 -2.50 -9.11
N TYR A 31 5.74 -2.51 -7.99
CA TYR A 31 5.12 -2.43 -6.67
C TYR A 31 4.35 -1.12 -6.47
N ALA A 32 4.97 0.03 -6.72
CA ALA A 32 4.32 1.34 -6.63
C ALA A 32 3.06 1.41 -7.51
N ARG A 33 3.14 0.92 -8.75
CA ARG A 33 2.00 0.87 -9.66
C ARG A 33 0.87 -0.03 -9.17
N SER A 34 1.19 -1.22 -8.66
CA SER A 34 0.17 -2.10 -8.08
C SER A 34 -0.54 -1.44 -6.91
N LYS A 35 0.18 -0.66 -6.09
CA LYS A 35 -0.40 0.08 -4.97
C LYS A 35 -1.25 1.26 -5.44
N THR A 36 -0.90 1.89 -6.56
CA THR A 36 -1.80 2.86 -7.25
C THR A 36 -3.04 2.17 -7.81
N ALA A 37 -2.91 0.96 -8.36
CA ALA A 37 -4.06 0.18 -8.82
C ALA A 37 -5.03 -0.14 -7.68
N ASP A 38 -4.54 -0.50 -6.50
CA ASP A 38 -5.37 -0.72 -5.30
C ASP A 38 -6.20 0.53 -4.93
N VAL A 39 -5.62 1.73 -5.05
CA VAL A 39 -6.32 3.00 -4.82
C VAL A 39 -7.38 3.25 -5.88
N LEU A 40 -7.02 3.08 -7.16
CA LEU A 40 -7.94 3.25 -8.28
C LEU A 40 -9.10 2.25 -8.23
N LEU A 41 -8.86 1.02 -7.75
CA LEU A 41 -9.88 0.02 -7.54
C LEU A 41 -10.92 0.50 -6.51
N ALA A 42 -10.48 1.06 -5.38
CA ALA A 42 -11.40 1.62 -4.38
C ALA A 42 -12.23 2.78 -4.95
N VAL A 43 -11.61 3.68 -5.73
CA VAL A 43 -12.30 4.79 -6.41
C VAL A 43 -13.33 4.26 -7.43
N GLY A 44 -12.94 3.28 -8.23
CA GLY A 44 -13.81 2.67 -9.24
C GLY A 44 -15.02 1.98 -8.61
N ILE A 45 -14.80 1.21 -7.54
CA ILE A 45 -15.87 0.57 -6.77
C ILE A 45 -16.83 1.62 -6.21
N GLN A 46 -16.30 2.65 -5.54
CA GLN A 46 -17.14 3.70 -4.98
C GLN A 46 -18.01 4.35 -6.05
N ARG A 47 -17.41 4.72 -7.19
CA ARG A 47 -18.15 5.38 -8.28
C ARG A 47 -19.21 4.48 -8.90
N ARG A 48 -18.95 3.16 -8.97
CA ARG A 48 -19.83 2.22 -9.66
C ARG A 48 -20.96 1.68 -8.79
N TRP A 49 -20.74 1.53 -7.49
CA TRP A 49 -21.66 0.80 -6.62
C TRP A 49 -22.18 1.57 -5.40
N ALA A 50 -21.87 2.87 -5.28
CA ALA A 50 -22.42 3.70 -4.22
C ALA A 50 -23.94 3.73 -4.19
N GLU A 51 -24.62 3.69 -5.34
CA GLU A 51 -26.10 3.68 -5.41
C GLU A 51 -26.72 2.42 -4.78
N TYR A 52 -25.95 1.33 -4.69
CA TYR A 52 -26.36 0.08 -4.04
C TYR A 52 -25.95 0.03 -2.55
N GLY A 53 -25.50 1.15 -1.98
CA GLY A 53 -25.02 1.23 -0.61
C GLY A 53 -23.64 0.61 -0.39
N ILE A 54 -22.91 0.24 -1.46
CA ILE A 54 -21.55 -0.30 -1.35
C ILE A 54 -20.56 0.85 -1.23
N THR A 55 -19.77 0.82 -0.15
CA THR A 55 -18.73 1.81 0.12
C THR A 55 -17.35 1.17 -0.01
N ALA A 56 -16.41 1.84 -0.68
CA ALA A 56 -15.04 1.37 -0.80
C ALA A 56 -14.00 2.48 -0.59
N ASN A 57 -12.97 2.14 0.17
CA ASN A 57 -11.83 2.98 0.47
C ASN A 57 -10.54 2.17 0.35
N ALA A 58 -9.43 2.85 0.13
CA ALA A 58 -8.09 2.29 0.20
C ALA A 58 -7.42 2.68 1.53
N CYS A 59 -6.50 1.86 2.02
CA CYS A 59 -5.64 2.24 3.13
C CYS A 59 -4.22 1.73 2.99
N ALA A 60 -3.30 2.35 3.72
CA ALA A 60 -1.95 1.84 3.90
C ALA A 60 -1.72 1.48 5.38
N PRO A 61 -1.11 0.32 5.68
CA PRO A 61 -0.84 -0.12 7.05
C PRO A 61 0.43 0.53 7.66
N GLY A 62 1.17 1.33 6.89
CA GLY A 62 2.45 1.91 7.30
C GLY A 62 3.64 0.95 7.19
N TRP A 63 4.73 1.28 7.88
CA TRP A 63 5.96 0.49 7.89
C TRP A 63 5.90 -0.59 8.97
N ILE A 64 5.83 -1.85 8.57
CA ILE A 64 5.74 -3.01 9.47
C ILE A 64 6.75 -4.05 9.01
N HIS A 65 7.46 -4.65 9.95
CA HIS A 65 8.30 -5.82 9.67
C HIS A 65 7.41 -7.00 9.29
N THR A 66 7.35 -7.25 7.99
CA THR A 66 6.64 -8.38 7.39
C THR A 66 7.57 -9.10 6.42
N ASN A 67 7.11 -10.23 5.90
CA ASN A 67 7.81 -10.96 4.86
C ASN A 67 7.83 -10.25 3.48
N LEU A 68 7.47 -8.97 3.39
CA LEU A 68 7.43 -8.21 2.13
C LEU A 68 8.81 -8.11 1.47
N THR A 69 9.86 -7.93 2.26
CA THR A 69 11.25 -7.74 1.79
C THR A 69 12.02 -9.04 1.60
N ARG A 70 11.40 -10.21 1.81
CA ARG A 70 12.06 -11.54 1.80
C ARG A 70 12.81 -11.91 0.51
N HIS A 71 12.50 -11.23 -0.59
CA HIS A 71 13.11 -11.47 -1.91
C HIS A 71 14.10 -10.37 -2.31
N LEU A 72 14.35 -9.38 -1.45
CA LEU A 72 15.37 -8.37 -1.67
C LEU A 72 16.72 -8.92 -1.18
N ASP A 73 17.78 -8.70 -1.95
CA ASP A 73 19.13 -9.01 -1.51
C ASP A 73 19.63 -7.98 -0.47
N GLN A 74 20.71 -8.31 0.25
CA GLN A 74 21.24 -7.43 1.28
C GLN A 74 21.70 -6.07 0.73
N ALA A 75 22.25 -6.04 -0.48
CA ALA A 75 22.71 -4.80 -1.11
C ALA A 75 21.52 -3.85 -1.33
N THR A 76 20.40 -4.38 -1.79
CA THR A 76 19.14 -3.66 -1.96
C THR A 76 18.62 -3.22 -0.61
N MET A 77 18.52 -4.11 0.38
CA MET A 77 18.03 -3.76 1.72
C MET A 77 18.85 -2.62 2.36
N ARG A 78 20.18 -2.62 2.20
CA ARG A 78 21.06 -1.53 2.64
C ARG A 78 20.81 -0.23 1.87
N ALA A 79 20.67 -0.30 0.54
CA ALA A 79 20.37 0.86 -0.29
C ALA A 79 19.05 1.55 0.10
N PHE A 80 18.09 0.79 0.64
CA PHE A 80 16.83 1.32 1.18
C PHE A 80 16.90 1.73 2.65
N GLY A 81 18.05 1.60 3.31
CA GLY A 81 18.20 1.87 4.74
C GLY A 81 17.43 0.91 5.64
N ALA A 82 17.02 -0.25 5.12
CA ALA A 82 16.31 -1.29 5.86
C ALA A 82 17.26 -2.28 6.55
N MET A 83 18.55 -2.24 6.21
CA MET A 83 19.60 -3.09 6.77
C MET A 83 20.90 -2.29 6.94
N ASP A 84 21.63 -2.55 8.02
CA ASP A 84 22.91 -1.89 8.31
C ASP A 84 24.13 -2.62 7.69
N GLU A 85 25.33 -2.12 7.98
CA GLU A 85 26.58 -2.70 7.50
C GLU A 85 26.85 -4.10 8.07
N HIS A 86 26.31 -4.42 9.25
CA HIS A 86 26.45 -5.71 9.92
C HIS A 86 25.43 -6.74 9.46
N GLY A 87 24.44 -6.34 8.66
CA GLY A 87 23.40 -7.23 8.15
C GLY A 87 22.16 -7.29 9.04
N GLU A 88 22.06 -6.40 10.04
CA GLU A 88 20.92 -6.30 10.94
C GLU A 88 19.84 -5.40 10.36
N LEU A 89 18.58 -5.71 10.66
CA LEU A 89 17.44 -4.89 10.22
C LEU A 89 17.44 -3.55 10.97
N VAL A 90 17.39 -2.46 10.21
CA VAL A 90 17.19 -1.13 10.78
C VAL A 90 15.71 -0.96 11.07
N THR A 91 15.38 -0.62 12.33
CA THR A 91 14.00 -0.38 12.78
C THR A 91 13.87 1.05 13.30
N PRO A 92 13.57 2.01 12.42
CA PRO A 92 13.27 3.38 12.81
C PRO A 92 12.03 3.48 13.72
N ASP A 93 11.95 4.55 14.51
CA ASP A 93 10.87 4.78 15.48
C ASP A 93 9.46 4.85 14.88
N TYR A 94 9.35 5.08 13.57
CA TYR A 94 8.07 5.09 12.83
C TYR A 94 7.60 3.69 12.40
N TYR A 95 8.37 2.63 12.67
CA TYR A 95 7.90 1.27 12.43
C TYR A 95 6.80 0.90 13.42
N LYS A 96 5.76 0.25 12.89
CA LYS A 96 4.56 -0.13 13.61
C LYS A 96 4.60 -1.60 14.00
N THR A 97 3.97 -1.93 15.13
CA THR A 97 3.60 -3.32 15.44
C THR A 97 2.53 -3.80 14.45
N PRO A 98 2.33 -5.12 14.29
CA PRO A 98 1.24 -5.66 13.48
C PRO A 98 -0.15 -5.12 13.89
N GLU A 99 -0.40 -4.93 15.18
CA GLU A 99 -1.66 -4.40 15.72
C GLU A 99 -1.86 -2.93 15.31
N GLN A 100 -0.81 -2.11 15.43
CA GLN A 100 -0.84 -0.72 14.97
C GLN A 100 -1.07 -0.65 13.45
N GLY A 101 -0.45 -1.54 12.69
CA GLY A 101 -0.63 -1.65 11.25
C GLY A 101 -2.05 -2.06 10.82
N ALA A 102 -2.70 -2.90 11.61
CA ALA A 102 -4.07 -3.33 11.37
C ALA A 102 -5.12 -2.27 11.74
N ALA A 103 -4.78 -1.30 12.61
CA ALA A 103 -5.72 -0.35 13.18
C ALA A 103 -6.58 0.38 12.14
N THR A 104 -5.97 0.93 11.09
CA THR A 104 -6.69 1.62 10.00
C THR A 104 -7.61 0.69 9.23
N THR A 105 -7.21 -0.57 9.05
CA THR A 105 -8.03 -1.60 8.38
C THR A 105 -9.26 -1.93 9.23
N VAL A 106 -9.09 -2.10 10.53
CA VAL A 106 -10.20 -2.36 11.48
C VAL A 106 -11.14 -1.17 11.55
N LEU A 107 -10.60 0.06 11.59
CA LEU A 107 -11.39 1.29 11.52
C LEU A 107 -12.28 1.32 10.27
N LEU A 108 -11.72 0.99 9.11
CA LEU A 108 -12.44 0.98 7.84
C LEU A 108 -13.50 -0.12 7.74
N ALA A 109 -13.27 -1.26 8.40
CA ALA A 109 -14.20 -2.38 8.36
C ALA A 109 -15.38 -2.22 9.31
N ALA A 110 -15.17 -1.61 10.47
CA ALA A 110 -16.09 -1.76 11.61
C ALA A 110 -16.56 -0.46 12.25
N SER A 111 -15.99 0.70 11.90
CA SER A 111 -16.35 1.96 12.55
C SER A 111 -17.55 2.65 11.88
N PRO A 112 -18.61 2.98 12.64
CA PRO A 112 -19.74 3.77 12.11
C PRO A 112 -19.33 5.19 11.72
N LEU A 113 -18.15 5.65 12.13
CA LEU A 113 -17.62 6.96 11.72
C LEU A 113 -17.42 7.07 10.20
N LEU A 114 -17.32 5.93 9.51
CA LEU A 114 -17.12 5.90 8.06
C LEU A 114 -18.38 5.54 7.28
N ASP A 115 -19.56 5.56 7.91
CA ASP A 115 -20.83 5.34 7.25
C ASP A 115 -21.03 6.37 6.11
N GLY A 116 -21.15 5.87 4.88
CA GLY A 116 -21.28 6.68 3.67
C GLY A 116 -19.99 7.37 3.20
N ILE A 117 -18.86 7.22 3.90
CA ILE A 117 -17.58 7.78 3.50
C ILE A 117 -16.86 6.81 2.57
N GLY A 118 -16.78 7.14 1.29
CA GLY A 118 -16.16 6.29 0.27
C GLY A 118 -15.27 7.03 -0.73
N GLY A 119 -14.48 6.27 -1.48
CA GLY A 119 -13.54 6.78 -2.48
C GLY A 119 -12.43 7.61 -1.86
N ARG A 120 -11.99 7.25 -0.64
CA ARG A 120 -10.90 7.91 0.09
C ARG A 120 -9.73 6.95 0.28
N TYR A 121 -8.58 7.54 0.53
CA TYR A 121 -7.37 6.84 0.95
C TYR A 121 -7.09 7.24 2.40
N PHE A 122 -6.89 6.24 3.26
CA PHE A 122 -6.62 6.43 4.68
C PHE A 122 -5.20 5.95 5.00
N GLU A 123 -4.46 6.81 5.68
CA GLU A 123 -3.20 6.44 6.29
C GLU A 123 -3.13 7.05 7.69
N ASP A 124 -2.41 6.38 8.55
CA ASP A 124 -1.98 6.84 9.85
C ASP A 124 -0.45 6.77 9.78
N ASN A 125 0.24 7.90 9.79
CA ASN A 125 1.69 8.01 9.61
C ASN A 125 2.33 8.63 10.83
#